data_AF-A0A3N2H4M2-F1
#
_entry.id   AF-A0A3N2H4M2-F1
#
_cell.length_a   1.000
_cell.length_b   1.000
_cell.length_c   1.000
_cell.angle_alpha   90.00
_cell.angle_beta   90.00
_cell.angle_gamma   90.00
#
_symmetry.space_group_name_H-M   'P 1'
#
loop_
_entity.id
_entity.type
_entity.pdbx_description
1 polymer ?
#
loop_
_entity_poly.entity_id
_entity_poly.type
_entity_poly.pdbx_seq_one_letter_code
_entity_poly.pdbx_strand_id
1 'polypeptide(L)'
;MNGREELAARQAELLSALLAGGPPPAGFDSGRVAAEVRALRAKRRSIVADLRPDLFRTLGDRFRPLFDAYAEATPRTDGTGYRQDAANFAAWLADRGELPRRRWWSRFTS
;
A
#
# COMPACT_ATOMS: atom_id res chain seq x y z
N MET A 1 11.73 -27.87 13.89
CA MET A 1 11.53 -26.49 13.40
C MET A 1 12.04 -26.46 11.96
N ASN A 2 11.13 -26.26 11.01
CA ASN A 2 11.33 -26.60 9.61
C ASN A 2 11.80 -25.37 8.82
N GLY A 3 12.81 -25.51 7.96
CA GLY A 3 13.40 -24.42 7.18
C GLY A 3 12.44 -23.66 6.24
N ARG A 4 11.17 -24.08 6.10
CA ARG A 4 10.13 -23.31 5.42
C ARG A 4 9.61 -22.13 6.26
N GLU A 5 9.56 -22.27 7.58
CA GLU A 5 9.13 -21.20 8.50
C GLU A 5 10.21 -20.12 8.59
N GLU A 6 11.49 -20.52 8.62
CA GLU A 6 12.62 -19.59 8.52
C GLU A 6 12.70 -18.89 7.16
N LEU A 7 12.39 -19.60 6.07
CA LEU A 7 12.32 -19.01 4.74
C LEU A 7 11.18 -18.00 4.62
N ALA A 8 10.01 -18.30 5.16
CA ALA A 8 8.86 -17.40 5.18
C ALA A 8 9.13 -16.15 6.03
N ALA A 9 9.78 -16.30 7.19
CA ALA A 9 10.21 -15.18 8.02
C ALA A 9 11.23 -14.29 7.31
N ARG A 10 12.21 -14.87 6.62
CA ARG A 10 13.19 -14.11 5.80
C ARG A 10 12.56 -13.45 4.57
N GLN A 11 11.55 -14.07 3.96
CA GLN A 11 10.79 -13.45 2.88
C GLN A 11 9.95 -12.27 3.37
N ALA A 12 9.33 -12.38 4.54
CA ALA A 12 8.59 -11.28 5.17
C ALA A 12 9.53 -10.13 5.58
N GLU A 13 10.71 -10.45 6.11
CA GLU A 13 11.74 -9.46 6.46
C GLU A 13 12.30 -8.75 5.21
N LEU A 14 12.52 -9.49 4.12
CA LEU A 14 12.91 -8.96 2.80
C LEU A 14 11.86 -8.00 2.24
N LEU A 15 10.59 -8.42 2.23
CA LEU A 15 9.47 -7.58 1.80
C LEU A 15 9.37 -6.32 2.66
N SER A 16 9.53 -6.44 3.98
CA SER A 16 9.51 -5.32 4.92
C SER A 16 10.65 -4.33 4.66
N ALA A 17 11.88 -4.82 4.48
CA ALA A 17 13.06 -4.00 4.20
C ALA A 17 12.94 -3.27 2.85
N LEU A 18 12.46 -3.94 1.81
CA LEU A 18 12.26 -3.35 0.48
C LEU A 18 11.13 -2.33 0.45
N LEU A 19 10.05 -2.60 1.19
CA LEU A 19 8.96 -1.64 1.35
C LEU A 19 9.40 -0.41 2.16
N ALA A 20 10.33 -0.59 3.10
CA ALA A 20 10.95 0.48 3.89
C ALA A 20 12.14 1.19 3.20
N GLY A 21 12.51 0.79 1.98
CA GLY A 21 13.58 1.44 1.19
C GLY A 21 15.01 0.97 1.46
N GLY A 22 15.21 -0.17 2.13
CA GLY A 22 16.52 -0.76 2.39
C GLY A 22 17.10 -1.55 1.20
N PRO A 23 18.43 -1.78 1.17
CA PRO A 23 19.07 -2.57 0.12
C PRO A 23 18.66 -4.06 0.20
N PRO A 24 18.46 -4.75 -0.94
CA PRO A 24 18.13 -6.17 -0.94
C PRO A 24 19.30 -7.04 -0.44
N PRO A 25 19.02 -8.16 0.25
CA PRO A 25 20.01 -9.15 0.65
C PRO A 25 20.61 -9.87 -0.57
N ALA A 26 21.83 -10.36 -0.40
CA ALA A 26 22.62 -11.00 -1.46
C ALA A 26 21.88 -12.20 -2.09
N GLY A 27 21.88 -12.27 -3.43
CA GLY A 27 21.29 -13.37 -4.20
C GLY A 27 19.93 -13.06 -4.86
N PHE A 28 19.34 -11.88 -4.61
CA PHE A 28 18.15 -11.42 -5.32
C PHE A 28 18.50 -10.41 -6.41
N ASP A 29 17.88 -10.57 -7.59
CA ASP A 29 17.94 -9.56 -8.65
C ASP A 29 17.15 -8.32 -8.21
N SER A 30 17.88 -7.27 -7.85
CA SER A 30 17.33 -6.00 -7.35
C SER A 30 16.39 -5.33 -8.36
N GLY A 31 16.64 -5.49 -9.66
CA GLY A 31 15.80 -4.98 -10.72
C GLY A 31 14.46 -5.71 -10.80
N ARG A 32 14.49 -7.04 -10.70
CA ARG A 32 13.28 -7.88 -10.66
C ARG A 32 12.43 -7.59 -9.43
N VAL A 33 13.06 -7.49 -8.27
CA VAL A 33 12.40 -7.14 -7.01
C VAL A 33 11.74 -5.76 -7.08
N ALA A 34 12.45 -4.75 -7.59
CA ALA A 34 11.89 -3.41 -7.77
C ALA A 34 10.74 -3.39 -8.80
N ALA A 35 10.77 -4.25 -9.83
CA ALA A 35 9.67 -4.40 -10.77
C ALA A 35 8.43 -5.02 -10.11
N GLU A 36 8.61 -6.06 -9.29
CA GLU A 36 7.52 -6.71 -8.54
C GLU A 36 6.88 -5.75 -7.53
N VAL A 37 7.67 -4.97 -6.79
CA VAL A 37 7.14 -3.95 -5.87
C VAL A 37 6.32 -2.89 -6.62
N ARG A 38 6.81 -2.42 -7.78
CA ARG A 38 6.07 -1.47 -8.63
C ARG A 38 4.76 -2.07 -9.15
N ALA A 39 4.78 -3.32 -9.60
CA ALA A 39 3.60 -4.03 -10.06
C ALA A 39 2.56 -4.20 -8.95
N LEU A 40 3.00 -4.56 -7.74
CA LEU A 40 2.13 -4.69 -6.57
C LEU A 40 1.51 -3.35 -6.17
N ARG A 41 2.30 -2.28 -6.13
CA ARG A 41 1.79 -0.91 -5.87
C ARG A 41 0.75 -0.49 -6.92
N ALA A 42 1.01 -0.74 -8.19
CA ALA A 42 0.06 -0.45 -9.27
C ALA A 42 -1.25 -1.25 -9.13
N LYS A 43 -1.15 -2.54 -8.80
CA LYS A 43 -2.33 -3.40 -8.58
C LYS A 43 -3.16 -2.92 -7.39
N ARG A 44 -2.51 -2.59 -6.26
CA ARG A 44 -3.18 -2.02 -5.08
C ARG A 44 -3.89 -0.72 -5.43
N ARG A 45 -3.21 0.19 -6.13
CA ARG A 45 -3.78 1.48 -6.56
C ARG A 45 -5.04 1.30 -7.40
N SER A 46 -5.01 0.37 -8.36
CA SER A 46 -6.18 0.05 -9.19
C SER A 46 -7.35 -0.45 -8.34
N ILE A 47 -7.10 -1.43 -7.47
CA ILE A 47 -8.16 -2.01 -6.63
C ILE A 47 -8.74 -0.96 -5.67
N VAL A 48 -7.90 -0.10 -5.08
CA VAL A 48 -8.40 0.96 -4.20
C VAL A 48 -9.20 2.00 -4.97
N ALA A 49 -8.80 2.36 -6.20
CA ALA A 49 -9.61 3.23 -7.05
C ALA A 49 -10.99 2.61 -7.35
N ASP A 50 -11.05 1.30 -7.60
CA ASP A 50 -12.29 0.56 -7.84
C ASP A 50 -13.15 0.45 -6.58
N LEU A 51 -12.55 0.20 -5.41
CA LEU A 51 -13.25 0.14 -4.13
C LEU A 51 -13.71 1.51 -3.63
N ARG A 52 -13.02 2.58 -4.04
CA ARG A 52 -13.20 3.96 -3.59
C ARG A 52 -13.30 4.93 -4.76
N PRO A 53 -14.32 4.78 -5.62
CA PRO A 53 -14.52 5.70 -6.74
C PRO A 53 -14.82 7.13 -6.26
N ASP A 54 -15.34 7.29 -5.05
CA ASP A 54 -15.54 8.58 -4.40
C ASP A 54 -14.21 9.31 -4.14
N LEU A 55 -13.19 8.59 -3.64
CA LEU A 55 -11.83 9.12 -3.47
C LEU A 55 -11.20 9.47 -4.80
N PHE A 56 -11.27 8.53 -5.73
CA PHE A 56 -10.66 8.69 -7.04
C PHE A 56 -11.19 9.93 -7.75
N ARG A 57 -12.51 10.16 -7.72
CA ARG A 57 -13.14 11.36 -8.27
C ARG A 57 -12.81 12.63 -7.50
N THR A 58 -12.72 12.57 -6.18
CA THR A 58 -12.43 13.75 -5.34
C THR A 58 -10.99 14.22 -5.51
N LEU A 59 -10.04 13.28 -5.60
CA LEU A 59 -8.62 13.58 -5.70
C LEU A 59 -8.16 13.80 -7.15
N GLY A 60 -8.84 13.20 -8.13
CA GLY A 60 -8.47 13.30 -9.55
C GLY A 60 -7.02 12.92 -9.78
N ASP A 61 -6.27 13.79 -10.45
CA ASP A 61 -4.85 13.60 -10.77
C ASP A 61 -3.96 13.45 -9.53
N ARG A 62 -4.41 13.95 -8.36
CA ARG A 62 -3.68 13.82 -7.09
C ARG A 62 -3.77 12.41 -6.51
N PHE A 63 -4.72 11.58 -6.96
CA PHE A 63 -4.93 10.25 -6.40
C PHE A 63 -3.68 9.38 -6.51
N ARG A 64 -3.07 9.33 -7.70
CA ARG A 64 -1.88 8.51 -7.94
C ARG A 64 -0.68 8.92 -7.08
N PRO A 65 -0.20 10.18 -7.10
CA PRO A 65 0.95 10.57 -6.28
C PRO A 65 0.66 10.44 -4.77
N LEU A 66 -0.57 10.68 -4.32
CA LEU A 66 -0.94 10.46 -2.91
C LEU A 66 -0.97 8.97 -2.53
N PHE A 67 -1.45 8.10 -3.41
CA PHE A 67 -1.45 6.67 -3.17
C PHE A 67 -0.02 6.10 -3.15
N ASP A 68 0.84 6.56 -4.05
CA ASP A 68 2.24 6.14 -4.09
C ASP A 68 2.96 6.54 -2.80
N ALA A 69 2.76 7.79 -2.32
CA ALA A 69 3.30 8.26 -1.04
C ALA A 69 2.76 7.48 0.18
N TYR A 70 1.46 7.16 0.19
CA TYR A 70 0.86 6.30 1.22
C TYR A 70 1.48 4.89 1.21
N ALA A 71 1.64 4.30 0.03
CA ALA A 71 2.17 2.94 -0.12
C ALA A 71 3.65 2.83 0.24
N GLU A 72 4.40 3.94 0.13
CA GLU A 72 5.78 4.07 0.63
C GLU A 72 5.84 4.24 2.14
N ALA A 73 4.98 5.08 2.71
CA ALA A 73 4.90 5.30 4.15
C ALA A 73 4.32 4.10 4.92
N THR A 74 3.53 3.26 4.23
CA THR A 74 2.83 2.11 4.82
C THR A 74 3.14 0.83 4.05
N PRO A 75 4.35 0.24 4.27
CA PRO A 75 4.66 -1.14 3.90
C PRO A 75 3.52 -2.07 4.29
N ARG A 76 2.94 -2.79 3.33
CA ARG A 76 1.93 -3.79 3.68
C ARG A 76 2.59 -4.95 4.42
N THR A 77 2.10 -5.21 5.62
CA THR A 77 2.29 -6.51 6.29
C THR A 77 1.30 -7.53 5.73
N ASP A 78 1.71 -8.79 5.73
CA ASP A 78 0.86 -9.95 5.47
C ASP A 78 -0.45 -9.87 6.29
N GLY A 79 -1.59 -10.15 5.64
CA GLY A 79 -2.91 -10.15 6.27
C GLY A 79 -3.81 -8.93 6.04
N THR A 80 -3.31 -7.80 5.52
CA THR A 80 -4.18 -6.63 5.24
C THR A 80 -5.11 -6.89 4.03
N GLY A 81 -6.42 -7.02 4.20
CA GLY A 81 -7.34 -7.15 3.05
C GLY A 81 -7.37 -5.88 2.18
N TYR A 82 -7.75 -5.98 0.89
CA TYR A 82 -7.87 -4.81 0.01
C TYR A 82 -8.87 -3.74 0.51
N ARG A 83 -9.95 -4.17 1.20
CA ARG A 83 -10.90 -3.24 1.84
C ARG A 83 -10.27 -2.49 3.00
N GLN A 84 -9.46 -3.17 3.81
CA GLN A 84 -8.72 -2.53 4.90
C GLN A 84 -7.66 -1.56 4.35
N ASP A 85 -6.96 -1.92 3.27
CA ASP A 85 -6.00 -1.04 2.61
C ASP A 85 -6.67 0.25 2.09
N ALA A 86 -7.87 0.13 1.52
CA ALA A 86 -8.67 1.27 1.11
C ALA A 86 -9.12 2.15 2.30
N ALA A 87 -9.47 1.55 3.44
CA ALA A 87 -9.82 2.26 4.67
C ALA A 87 -8.61 2.95 5.33
N ASN A 88 -7.44 2.33 5.27
CA ASN A 88 -6.19 2.90 5.78
C ASN A 88 -5.72 4.08 4.93
N PHE A 89 -5.75 3.96 3.59
CA PHE A 89 -5.45 5.06 2.69
C PHE A 89 -6.38 6.26 2.93
N ALA A 90 -7.65 5.96 3.14
CA ALA A 90 -8.66 6.91 3.51
C ALA A 90 -8.33 7.68 4.81
N ALA A 91 -8.02 6.95 5.89
CA ALA A 91 -7.60 7.57 7.14
C ALA A 91 -6.32 8.41 6.98
N TRP A 92 -5.33 7.90 6.24
CA TRP A 92 -4.07 8.58 5.95
C TRP A 92 -4.27 9.92 5.21
N LEU A 93 -5.19 9.97 4.25
CA LEU A 93 -5.54 11.21 3.56
C LEU A 93 -6.22 12.22 4.49
N ALA A 94 -7.10 11.75 5.38
CA ALA A 94 -7.84 12.62 6.27
C ALA A 94 -6.95 13.25 7.35
N ASP A 95 -6.02 12.48 7.91
CA ASP A 95 -4.99 12.94 8.85
C ASP A 95 -4.14 14.07 8.24
N ARG A 96 -3.83 13.96 6.95
CA ARG A 96 -3.03 14.94 6.21
C ARG A 96 -3.83 16.13 5.66
N GLY A 97 -5.14 16.17 5.91
CA GLY A 97 -6.01 17.24 5.40
C GLY A 97 -6.20 17.20 3.88
N GLU A 98 -5.92 16.06 3.23
CA GLU A 98 -6.01 15.90 1.78
C GLU A 98 -7.44 15.73 1.27
N LEU A 99 -8.40 15.70 2.20
CA LEU A 99 -9.82 15.55 1.93
C LEU A 99 -10.58 16.78 2.43
N PRO A 100 -11.60 17.24 1.67
CA PRO A 100 -12.40 18.38 2.06
C PRO A 100 -13.14 18.11 3.38
N ARG A 101 -13.07 19.06 4.31
CA ARG A 101 -13.50 18.94 5.72
C ARG A 101 -14.97 18.58 5.98
N ARG A 102 -15.84 18.45 4.97
CA ARG A 102 -17.29 18.50 5.18
C ARG A 102 -18.11 17.23 4.96
N ARG A 103 -17.64 16.16 4.30
CA ARG A 103 -18.58 15.11 3.83
C ARG A 103 -18.07 13.68 3.65
N TRP A 104 -16.89 13.39 4.16
CA TRP A 104 -16.15 12.17 3.80
C TRP A 104 -16.46 10.96 4.70
N TRP A 105 -16.72 11.17 6.00
CA TRP A 105 -16.83 10.11 7.01
C TRP A 105 -18.14 9.32 6.97
N SER A 106 -19.23 9.93 6.48
CA SER A 106 -20.59 9.38 6.55
C SER A 106 -20.88 8.20 5.60
N ARG A 107 -19.89 7.72 4.84
CA ARG A 107 -20.07 6.62 3.86
C ARG A 107 -19.27 5.35 4.16
N PHE A 108 -18.47 5.32 5.24
CA PHE A 108 -17.59 4.19 5.57
C PHE A 108 -18.06 3.31 6.73
N THR A 109 -19.17 3.66 7.37
CA THR A 109 -19.76 2.91 8.46
C THR A 109 -21.04 2.23 7.97
N SER A 110 -20.90 1.08 7.30
CA SER A 110 -21.97 0.08 7.19
C SER A 110 -21.41 -1.30 6.95
#